data_AF-A0A834QGU6-F1
#
_entry.id   AF-A0A834QGU6-F1
#
_cell.length_a   1.000
_cell.length_b   1.000
_cell.length_c   1.000
_cell.angle_alpha   90.00
_cell.angle_beta   90.00
_cell.angle_gamma   90.00
#
_symmetry.space_group_name_H-M   'P 1'
#
loop_
_entity.id
_entity.type
_entity.pdbx_description
1 polymer ?
#
loop_
_entity_poly.entity_id
_entity_poly.type
_entity_poly.pdbx_seq_one_letter_code
_entity_poly.pdbx_strand_id
1 'polypeptide(L)'
;MKKCDVTGGKNYAKIKPIGFNETTKIHIHRRCSCQCEDHRGPKGKCEDETFLDSKCLQCDESKCHFDEDSFPSESCRLHKDQPVCSGRGVCICGKCVCHKIKLGKVYGKYCEKDDFSCPYHHGNLCAGHGECEAGRCQCFSGWEGDRCQCPSASSQHCVNSKGQVCSGRGTCVCGRCECTDPRSIGRFCEHCPTCHTACSENWNCMQCLHPHNLSQAILDQCKTSCALMDQHYGHQTSECLSSPSYLRIFFIIFIVTFLIGLLKVLIIRQAILQWNSNKIKSSSDYRVSASKKVR
;
A
#
# COMPACT_ATOMS: atom_id res chain seq x y z
N MET A 1 -39.94 15.71 34.01
CA MET A 1 -38.85 14.83 34.50
C MET A 1 -38.31 14.04 33.32
N LYS A 2 -36.97 14.01 33.17
CA LYS A 2 -36.15 12.96 32.52
C LYS A 2 -36.27 12.90 30.97
N LYS A 3 -35.24 13.21 30.15
CA LYS A 3 -33.79 12.96 30.31
C LYS A 3 -32.87 13.84 29.41
N CYS A 4 -32.22 14.89 29.96
CA CYS A 4 -30.75 15.00 29.84
C CYS A 4 -30.23 14.01 30.91
N ASP A 5 -30.34 12.67 30.69
CA ASP A 5 -29.93 11.73 31.74
C ASP A 5 -28.42 11.54 31.70
N VAL A 6 -27.84 12.18 32.69
CA VAL A 6 -26.73 11.63 33.43
C VAL A 6 -27.23 10.42 34.20
N THR A 7 -26.58 9.27 34.03
CA THR A 7 -26.24 8.20 35.01
C THR A 7 -26.45 6.81 34.42
N GLY A 8 -25.45 5.91 34.43
CA GLY A 8 -24.57 5.62 35.56
C GLY A 8 -23.07 5.86 35.37
N GLY A 9 -22.64 7.10 35.12
CA GLY A 9 -21.25 7.53 35.21
C GLY A 9 -21.05 8.57 36.32
N LYS A 10 -19.90 8.56 37.01
CA LYS A 10 -19.56 9.53 38.06
C LYS A 10 -19.53 10.96 37.49
N ASN A 11 -20.20 11.91 38.14
CA ASN A 11 -20.26 13.34 37.74
C ASN A 11 -18.96 14.12 38.02
N TYR A 12 -17.88 13.40 38.25
CA TYR A 12 -16.59 13.97 38.58
C TYR A 12 -15.47 13.08 38.05
N ALA A 13 -14.41 13.71 37.55
CA ALA A 13 -13.14 13.04 37.25
C ALA A 13 -12.22 13.15 38.47
N LYS A 14 -11.46 12.11 38.77
CA LYS A 14 -10.52 12.07 39.90
C LYS A 14 -9.10 11.96 39.33
N ILE A 15 -8.29 13.01 39.48
CA ILE A 15 -6.90 13.03 39.03
C ILE A 15 -5.99 12.73 40.22
N LYS A 16 -5.20 11.66 40.11
CA LYS A 16 -4.23 11.25 41.13
C LYS A 16 -2.84 11.13 40.51
N PRO A 17 -1.87 11.97 40.90
CA PRO A 17 -0.47 11.80 40.49
C PRO A 17 0.16 10.58 41.15
N ILE A 18 1.02 9.87 40.41
CA ILE A 18 1.69 8.66 40.88
C ILE A 18 2.73 9.06 41.94
N GLY A 19 2.71 8.42 43.10
CA GLY A 19 3.64 8.69 44.21
C GLY A 19 3.15 9.69 45.27
N PHE A 20 1.97 10.29 45.10
CA PHE A 20 1.39 11.23 46.06
C PHE A 20 0.03 10.73 46.59
N ASN A 21 -0.29 11.08 47.84
CA ASN A 21 -1.58 10.72 48.48
C ASN A 21 -2.68 11.73 48.16
N GLU A 22 -2.33 12.88 47.60
CA GLU A 22 -3.26 13.94 47.22
C GLU A 22 -4.13 13.53 46.04
N THR A 23 -5.32 14.09 45.95
CA THR A 23 -6.20 13.82 44.83
C THR A 23 -7.12 14.99 44.55
N THR A 24 -7.14 15.41 43.28
CA THR A 24 -8.04 16.46 42.80
C THR A 24 -9.31 15.84 42.19
N LYS A 25 -10.48 16.33 42.61
CA LYS A 25 -11.77 15.98 42.01
C LYS A 25 -12.26 17.14 41.14
N ILE A 26 -12.45 16.88 39.85
CA ILE A 26 -13.01 17.84 38.90
C ILE A 26 -14.49 17.53 38.74
N HIS A 27 -15.35 18.44 39.18
CA HIS A 27 -16.79 18.29 39.07
C HIS A 27 -17.28 18.78 37.70
N ILE A 28 -17.77 17.87 36.87
CA ILE A 28 -18.15 18.15 35.49
C ILE A 28 -19.64 18.52 35.48
N HIS A 29 -19.94 19.78 35.15
CA HIS A 29 -21.30 20.28 35.04
C HIS A 29 -21.60 20.60 33.57
N ARG A 30 -22.52 19.88 32.94
CA ARG A 30 -23.03 20.23 31.61
C ARG A 30 -24.16 21.24 31.73
N ARG A 31 -24.06 22.37 31.02
CA ARG A 31 -25.17 23.30 30.82
C ARG A 31 -25.91 22.86 29.55
N CYS A 32 -27.07 22.21 29.69
CA CYS A 32 -28.03 22.03 28.58
C CYS A 32 -28.75 23.40 28.42
N SER A 33 -28.64 24.07 27.26
CA SER A 33 -29.39 25.30 26.96
C SER A 33 -30.36 25.06 25.82
N CYS A 34 -31.65 25.28 26.07
CA CYS A 34 -32.67 25.32 25.05
C CYS A 34 -32.96 26.80 24.74
N GLN A 35 -32.84 27.22 23.48
CA GLN A 35 -33.36 28.52 23.04
C GLN A 35 -34.86 28.35 22.79
N CYS A 36 -35.67 28.82 23.74
CA CYS A 36 -37.10 29.01 23.54
C CYS A 36 -37.30 30.52 23.42
N GLU A 37 -37.70 31.00 22.24
CA GLU A 37 -38.17 32.38 22.11
C GLU A 37 -39.50 32.54 22.84
N ASP A 38 -39.58 33.58 23.66
CA ASP A 38 -40.70 33.89 24.54
C ASP A 38 -41.95 34.27 23.75
N HIS A 39 -42.92 33.37 23.59
CA HIS A 39 -44.34 33.76 23.51
C HIS A 39 -45.26 32.72 24.17
N ARG A 40 -46.10 33.23 25.09
CA ARG A 40 -47.12 32.58 25.94
C ARG A 40 -47.67 31.23 25.42
N GLY A 41 -47.28 30.13 26.06
CA GLY A 41 -47.81 28.77 25.91
C GLY A 41 -47.13 27.78 26.89
N PRO A 42 -47.75 26.63 27.25
CA PRO A 42 -47.27 25.81 28.36
C PRO A 42 -45.91 25.15 28.08
N LYS A 43 -44.92 25.53 28.91
CA LYS A 43 -43.58 24.93 29.14
C LYS A 43 -43.07 23.98 28.05
N GLY A 44 -42.26 24.52 27.14
CA GLY A 44 -41.49 23.76 26.16
C GLY A 44 -40.66 22.64 26.81
N LYS A 45 -40.81 21.43 26.24
CA LYS A 45 -40.17 20.19 26.69
C LYS A 45 -38.96 19.96 25.79
N CYS A 46 -37.75 20.00 26.32
CA CYS A 46 -36.55 19.63 25.55
C CYS A 46 -36.44 18.09 25.55
N GLU A 47 -36.46 17.48 24.37
CA GLU A 47 -36.45 16.02 24.18
C GLU A 47 -35.36 15.64 23.15
N ASP A 48 -34.70 14.51 23.39
CA ASP A 48 -33.63 13.92 22.58
C ASP A 48 -34.11 13.63 21.14
N GLU A 49 -33.20 13.49 20.17
CA GLU A 49 -33.48 13.38 18.72
C GLU A 49 -34.25 12.11 18.27
N THR A 50 -35.12 11.55 19.12
CA THR A 50 -35.84 10.30 18.85
C THR A 50 -37.37 10.41 18.91
N PHE A 51 -37.99 11.59 19.11
CA PHE A 51 -39.45 11.67 19.03
C PHE A 51 -39.98 12.68 18.02
N LEU A 52 -40.94 12.17 17.26
CA LEU A 52 -41.60 12.80 16.14
C LEU A 52 -42.21 14.14 16.53
N ASP A 53 -42.20 15.06 15.56
CA ASP A 53 -42.95 16.31 15.64
C ASP A 53 -44.37 16.03 16.11
N SER A 54 -44.94 16.96 16.88
CA SER A 54 -46.32 16.89 17.40
C SER A 54 -47.40 16.76 16.33
N LYS A 55 -47.03 16.81 15.04
CA LYS A 55 -47.86 16.46 13.87
C LYS A 55 -47.98 14.96 13.59
N CYS A 56 -47.18 14.10 14.22
CA CYS A 56 -47.24 12.65 13.98
C CYS A 56 -47.80 11.78 15.11
N LEU A 57 -48.48 12.40 16.08
CA LEU A 57 -49.34 11.67 17.00
C LEU A 57 -50.74 11.52 16.41
N GLN A 58 -50.92 10.54 15.53
CA GLN A 58 -52.22 9.90 15.33
C GLN A 58 -52.00 8.39 15.13
N CYS A 59 -51.35 7.81 16.12
CA CYS A 59 -51.20 6.37 16.25
C CYS A 59 -51.79 5.99 17.61
N ASP A 60 -53.00 5.47 17.61
CA ASP A 60 -53.51 4.64 18.69
C ASP A 60 -53.00 3.21 18.46
N GLU A 61 -52.86 2.41 19.53
CA GLU A 61 -52.01 1.20 19.76
C GLU A 61 -51.93 0.07 18.70
N SER A 62 -52.18 0.29 17.41
CA SER A 62 -51.83 -0.61 16.28
C SER A 62 -52.21 -0.07 14.91
N LYS A 63 -52.74 1.15 14.78
CA LYS A 63 -53.13 1.74 13.49
C LYS A 63 -52.74 3.21 13.40
N CYS A 64 -51.68 3.49 12.64
CA CYS A 64 -51.35 4.84 12.21
C CYS A 64 -52.08 5.12 10.89
N HIS A 65 -52.93 6.15 10.86
CA HIS A 65 -53.53 6.63 9.61
C HIS A 65 -52.56 7.63 8.98
N PHE A 66 -51.97 7.29 7.83
CA PHE A 66 -51.08 8.19 7.10
C PHE A 66 -51.86 8.83 5.97
N ASP A 67 -52.05 10.14 6.01
CA ASP A 67 -52.38 10.89 4.80
C ASP A 67 -51.08 10.95 3.96
N GLU A 68 -51.04 10.13 2.91
CA GLU A 68 -49.88 9.97 2.00
C GLU A 68 -49.42 11.32 1.40
N ASP A 69 -50.35 12.28 1.28
CA ASP A 69 -50.11 13.64 0.81
C ASP A 69 -49.28 14.52 1.77
N SER A 70 -49.22 14.17 3.06
CA SER A 70 -48.59 15.01 4.08
C SER A 70 -47.09 14.74 4.26
N PHE A 71 -46.60 13.55 3.92
CA PHE A 71 -45.20 13.15 4.09
C PHE A 71 -44.72 12.26 2.94
N PRO A 72 -44.24 12.84 1.83
CA PRO A 72 -43.71 12.07 0.71
C PRO A 72 -42.54 11.19 1.15
N SER A 73 -42.52 9.92 0.73
CA SER A 73 -41.40 9.00 0.97
C SER A 73 -40.06 9.50 0.45
N GLU A 74 -40.08 10.46 -0.48
CA GLU A 74 -38.91 11.20 -0.98
C GLU A 74 -38.13 11.91 0.14
N SER A 75 -38.81 12.36 1.20
CA SER A 75 -38.17 13.01 2.35
C SER A 75 -37.23 12.09 3.16
N CYS A 76 -37.38 10.77 2.97
CA CYS A 76 -36.56 9.73 3.60
C CYS A 76 -35.52 9.13 2.64
N ARG A 77 -35.27 9.76 1.49
CA ARG A 77 -34.22 9.38 0.56
C ARG A 77 -33.09 10.40 0.60
N LEU A 78 -31.85 9.92 0.60
CA LEU A 78 -30.68 10.79 0.43
C LEU A 78 -30.59 11.32 -1.02
N HIS A 79 -30.84 10.44 -1.99
CA HIS A 79 -30.90 10.74 -3.42
C HIS A 79 -32.09 9.99 -4.06
N LYS A 80 -32.63 10.52 -5.17
CA LYS A 80 -33.82 9.96 -5.84
C LYS A 80 -33.68 8.47 -6.21
N ASP A 81 -32.46 8.06 -6.55
CA ASP A 81 -32.13 6.68 -6.98
C ASP A 81 -31.74 5.76 -5.81
N GLN A 82 -31.73 6.24 -4.57
CA GLN A 82 -31.44 5.41 -3.40
C GLN A 82 -32.70 4.86 -2.75
N PRO A 83 -32.62 3.67 -2.13
CA PRO A 83 -33.72 3.13 -1.35
C PRO A 83 -34.04 4.05 -0.17
N VAL A 84 -35.32 4.05 0.22
CA VAL A 84 -35.81 4.77 1.41
C VAL A 84 -35.02 4.31 2.63
N CYS A 85 -34.53 5.27 3.43
CA CYS A 85 -33.69 5.03 4.60
C CYS A 85 -32.51 4.07 4.33
N SER A 86 -31.89 4.19 3.15
CA SER A 86 -30.81 3.34 2.67
C SER A 86 -31.11 1.83 2.75
N GLY A 87 -32.39 1.43 2.79
CA GLY A 87 -32.82 0.04 3.00
C GLY A 87 -32.52 -0.52 4.39
N ARG A 88 -32.07 0.31 5.34
CA ARG A 88 -31.64 -0.08 6.69
C ARG A 88 -32.51 0.50 7.80
N GLY A 89 -33.72 0.96 7.44
CA GLY A 89 -34.68 1.52 8.37
C GLY A 89 -36.07 1.65 7.76
N VAL A 90 -36.99 2.17 8.56
CA VAL A 90 -38.37 2.47 8.16
C VAL A 90 -38.57 3.98 8.17
N CYS A 91 -39.19 4.52 7.12
CA CYS A 91 -39.57 5.93 7.07
C CYS A 91 -40.89 6.13 7.82
N ILE A 92 -40.84 6.91 8.89
CA ILE A 92 -42.02 7.24 9.71
C ILE A 92 -42.10 8.77 9.77
N CYS A 93 -43.13 9.34 9.13
CA CYS A 93 -43.40 10.78 9.11
C CYS A 93 -42.25 11.62 8.57
N GLY A 94 -41.66 11.17 7.47
CA GLY A 94 -40.54 11.83 6.80
C GLY A 94 -39.20 11.78 7.56
N LYS A 95 -39.10 10.96 8.62
CA LYS A 95 -37.86 10.67 9.34
C LYS A 95 -37.56 9.18 9.29
N CYS A 96 -36.28 8.82 9.18
CA CYS A 96 -35.86 7.43 9.17
C CYS A 96 -35.64 6.90 10.59
N VAL A 97 -36.24 5.74 10.89
CA VAL A 97 -35.97 4.96 12.10
C VAL A 97 -35.14 3.75 11.71
N CYS A 98 -33.88 3.73 12.13
CA CYS A 98 -32.92 2.70 11.72
C CYS A 98 -33.15 1.36 12.42
N HIS A 99 -32.91 0.27 11.71
CA HIS A 99 -33.02 -1.08 12.26
C HIS A 99 -31.93 -1.34 13.31
N LYS A 100 -32.32 -2.07 14.36
CA LYS A 100 -31.37 -2.59 15.35
C LYS A 100 -30.82 -3.93 14.85
N ILE A 101 -29.50 -4.02 14.69
CA ILE A 101 -28.81 -5.20 14.18
C ILE A 101 -27.92 -5.77 15.29
N LYS A 102 -27.70 -7.08 15.31
CA LYS A 102 -26.82 -7.72 16.32
C LYS A 102 -25.35 -7.34 16.20
N LEU A 103 -24.92 -6.90 15.01
CA LEU A 103 -23.52 -6.56 14.69
C LEU A 103 -23.09 -5.21 15.27
N GLY A 104 -24.03 -4.28 15.45
CA GLY A 104 -23.77 -2.93 15.94
C GLY A 104 -24.91 -1.97 15.61
N LYS A 105 -24.61 -0.67 15.59
CA LYS A 105 -25.59 0.41 15.41
C LYS A 105 -25.57 0.93 13.98
N VAL A 106 -26.75 0.96 13.35
CA VAL A 106 -27.00 1.76 12.14
C VAL A 106 -27.53 3.13 12.57
N TYR A 107 -27.01 4.19 11.97
CA TYR A 107 -27.34 5.57 12.32
C TYR A 107 -27.20 6.51 11.11
N GLY A 108 -27.47 7.79 11.33
CA GLY A 108 -27.54 8.81 10.27
C GLY A 108 -28.97 9.17 9.92
N LYS A 109 -29.15 10.31 9.26
CA LYS A 109 -30.48 10.86 8.94
C LYS A 109 -31.31 9.92 8.06
N TYR A 110 -30.62 9.16 7.21
CA TYR A 110 -31.21 8.21 6.29
C TYR A 110 -30.72 6.78 6.56
N CYS A 111 -30.20 6.49 7.76
CA CYS A 111 -29.61 5.18 8.10
C CYS A 111 -28.45 4.78 7.17
N GLU A 112 -27.69 5.78 6.74
CA GLU A 112 -26.60 5.65 5.77
C GLU A 112 -25.25 5.29 6.39
N LYS A 113 -25.13 5.34 7.72
CA LYS A 113 -23.89 5.03 8.46
C LYS A 113 -24.09 3.85 9.40
N ASP A 114 -22.97 3.24 9.77
CA ASP A 114 -22.90 2.20 10.77
C ASP A 114 -21.52 2.19 11.44
N ASP A 115 -21.41 1.50 12.57
CA ASP A 115 -20.21 1.41 13.40
C ASP A 115 -19.46 0.07 13.24
N PHE A 116 -19.78 -0.72 12.20
CA PHE A 116 -19.23 -2.07 12.03
C PHE A 116 -18.68 -2.35 10.61
N SER A 117 -18.87 -1.47 9.63
CA SER A 117 -18.38 -1.65 8.25
C SER A 117 -16.97 -1.09 8.00
N CYS A 118 -16.19 -0.80 9.05
CA CYS A 118 -14.81 -0.35 8.89
C CYS A 118 -13.84 -1.52 8.62
N PRO A 119 -12.60 -1.22 8.15
CA PRO A 119 -11.59 -2.25 7.93
C PRO A 119 -11.22 -3.04 9.19
N TYR A 120 -11.03 -4.35 9.01
CA TYR A 120 -10.54 -5.25 10.06
C TYR A 120 -9.04 -5.50 9.91
N HIS A 121 -8.37 -5.67 11.03
CA HIS A 121 -6.97 -6.08 11.09
C HIS A 121 -6.82 -7.18 12.14
N HIS A 122 -6.29 -8.34 11.72
CA HIS A 122 -6.22 -9.55 12.55
C HIS A 122 -7.52 -9.90 13.28
N GLY A 123 -8.67 -9.74 12.60
CA GLY A 123 -9.99 -10.05 13.15
C GLY A 123 -10.60 -8.96 14.04
N ASN A 124 -9.89 -7.86 14.29
CA ASN A 124 -10.42 -6.74 15.08
C ASN A 124 -10.78 -5.55 14.18
N LEU A 125 -11.97 -4.98 14.38
CA LEU A 125 -12.41 -3.75 13.72
C LEU A 125 -11.45 -2.61 14.11
N CYS A 126 -10.91 -1.88 13.13
CA CYS A 126 -9.93 -0.82 13.37
C CYS A 126 -8.74 -1.27 14.24
N ALA A 127 -8.31 -2.52 14.08
CA ALA A 127 -7.28 -3.18 14.89
C ALA A 127 -7.56 -3.21 16.41
N GLY A 128 -8.76 -2.81 16.86
CA GLY A 128 -9.08 -2.58 18.27
C GLY A 128 -8.55 -1.25 18.83
N HIS A 129 -8.06 -0.36 17.96
CA HIS A 129 -7.38 0.89 18.31
C HIS A 129 -8.03 2.13 17.70
N GLY A 130 -9.32 2.04 17.37
CA GLY A 130 -10.08 3.18 16.89
C GLY A 130 -11.58 2.95 16.93
N GLU A 131 -12.31 4.04 16.71
CA GLU A 131 -13.76 4.03 16.53
C GLU A 131 -14.11 4.01 15.04
N CYS A 132 -15.15 3.27 14.66
CA CYS A 132 -15.62 3.23 13.30
C CYS A 132 -16.65 4.34 13.05
N GLU A 133 -16.31 5.30 12.20
CA GLU A 133 -17.24 6.34 11.77
C GLU A 133 -17.36 6.38 10.25
N ALA A 134 -18.57 6.18 9.74
CA ALA A 134 -18.89 6.26 8.32
C ALA A 134 -17.92 5.43 7.42
N GLY A 135 -17.58 4.22 7.87
CA GLY A 135 -16.70 3.30 7.15
C GLY A 135 -15.20 3.62 7.22
N ARG A 136 -14.79 4.59 8.05
CA ARG A 136 -13.38 4.90 8.32
C ARG A 136 -13.04 4.76 9.79
N CYS A 137 -11.81 4.31 10.06
CA CYS A 137 -11.31 4.19 11.42
C CYS A 137 -10.78 5.55 11.93
N GLN A 138 -11.31 6.03 13.04
CA GLN A 138 -10.76 7.12 13.82
C GLN A 138 -9.87 6.55 14.91
N CYS A 139 -8.56 6.66 14.71
CA CYS A 139 -7.59 6.06 15.60
C CYS A 139 -7.52 6.77 16.95
N PHE A 140 -7.38 5.97 18.00
CA PHE A 140 -7.08 6.48 19.32
C PHE A 140 -5.70 7.13 19.35
N SER A 141 -5.49 8.03 20.31
CA SER A 141 -4.19 8.70 20.50
C SER A 141 -3.06 7.68 20.60
N GLY A 142 -2.01 7.86 19.79
CA GLY A 142 -0.85 6.97 19.73
C GLY A 142 -0.99 5.84 18.71
N TRP A 143 -2.05 5.82 17.90
CA TRP A 143 -2.24 4.89 16.79
C TRP A 143 -2.46 5.62 15.46
N GLU A 144 -1.98 5.02 14.38
CA GLU A 144 -2.04 5.55 13.02
C GLU A 144 -2.24 4.44 11.97
N GLY A 145 -2.45 4.86 10.73
CA GLY A 145 -2.76 4.01 9.59
C GLY A 145 -4.27 3.83 9.38
N ASP A 146 -4.65 3.43 8.17
CA ASP A 146 -6.07 3.36 7.75
C ASP A 146 -6.91 2.39 8.58
N ARG A 147 -6.27 1.44 9.26
CA ARG A 147 -6.89 0.45 10.14
C ARG A 147 -6.49 0.65 11.61
N CYS A 148 -5.80 1.74 11.95
CA CYS A 148 -5.21 1.99 13.27
C CYS A 148 -4.25 0.89 13.73
N GLN A 149 -3.56 0.26 12.77
CA GLN A 149 -2.72 -0.90 13.02
C GLN A 149 -1.30 -0.55 13.49
N CYS A 150 -0.87 0.70 13.33
CA CYS A 150 0.49 1.13 13.63
C CYS A 150 0.52 1.98 14.91
N PRO A 151 1.43 1.73 15.86
CA PRO A 151 1.72 2.71 16.92
C PRO A 151 2.36 3.96 16.31
N SER A 152 1.89 5.16 16.66
CA SER A 152 2.41 6.43 16.08
C SER A 152 3.90 6.66 16.36
N ALA A 153 4.41 6.12 17.48
CA ALA A 153 5.84 6.16 17.82
C ALA A 153 6.70 5.36 16.83
N SER A 154 6.10 4.43 16.07
CA SER A 154 6.83 3.57 15.14
C SER A 154 7.43 4.35 13.96
N SER A 155 6.82 5.48 13.57
CA SER A 155 7.32 6.38 12.52
C SER A 155 8.79 6.81 12.72
N GLN A 156 9.22 6.95 13.97
CA GLN A 156 10.61 7.30 14.32
C GLN A 156 11.62 6.23 13.88
N HIS A 157 11.20 4.97 13.79
CA HIS A 157 12.06 3.86 13.38
C HIS A 157 12.37 3.82 11.88
N CYS A 158 11.74 4.70 11.09
CA CYS A 158 11.97 4.85 9.65
C CYS A 158 12.89 6.03 9.29
N VAL A 159 13.32 6.82 10.28
CA VAL A 159 14.17 8.00 10.07
C VAL A 159 15.64 7.59 10.20
N ASN A 160 16.45 7.86 9.18
CA ASN A 160 17.89 7.60 9.20
C ASN A 160 18.66 8.69 9.98
N SER A 161 19.98 8.52 10.16
CA SER A 161 20.84 9.50 10.85
C SER A 161 20.89 10.89 10.19
N LYS A 162 20.47 11.00 8.92
CA LYS A 162 20.37 12.26 8.17
C LYS A 162 18.98 12.90 8.28
N GLY A 163 18.07 12.34 9.07
CA GLY A 163 16.70 12.82 9.21
C GLY A 163 15.76 12.45 8.06
N GLN A 164 16.17 11.56 7.15
CA GLN A 164 15.36 11.16 6.00
C GLN A 164 14.53 9.92 6.32
N VAL A 165 13.24 9.96 5.99
CA VAL A 165 12.35 8.79 6.07
C VAL A 165 12.67 7.85 4.92
N CYS A 166 13.07 6.62 5.23
CA CYS A 166 13.35 5.57 4.25
C CYS A 166 14.30 6.04 3.11
N SER A 167 15.28 6.87 3.46
CA SER A 167 16.24 7.49 2.53
C SER A 167 15.61 8.17 1.32
N GLY A 168 14.33 8.57 1.40
CA GLY A 168 13.54 9.14 0.31
C GLY A 168 13.17 8.16 -0.80
N ARG A 169 13.39 6.84 -0.60
CA ARG A 169 13.22 5.79 -1.61
C ARG A 169 12.12 4.78 -1.24
N GLY A 170 11.30 5.12 -0.25
CA GLY A 170 10.27 4.22 0.26
C GLY A 170 9.26 4.94 1.13
N THR A 171 8.27 4.17 1.57
CA THR A 171 7.23 4.62 2.50
C THR A 171 7.42 3.93 3.84
N CYS A 172 7.13 4.63 4.93
CA CYS A 172 7.18 4.04 6.27
C CYS A 172 5.84 3.40 6.61
N VAL A 173 5.84 2.10 6.84
CA VAL A 173 4.67 1.32 7.24
C VAL A 173 4.93 0.67 8.60
N CYS A 174 4.24 1.15 9.63
CA CYS A 174 4.38 0.69 11.03
C CYS A 174 5.85 0.57 11.52
N GLY A 175 6.69 1.56 11.20
CA GLY A 175 8.10 1.58 11.61
C GLY A 175 9.05 0.70 10.79
N ARG A 176 8.58 0.20 9.63
CA ARG A 176 9.41 -0.48 8.63
C ARG A 176 9.32 0.26 7.31
N CYS A 177 10.46 0.41 6.63
CA CYS A 177 10.48 0.97 5.29
C CYS A 177 10.08 -0.07 4.25
N GLU A 178 9.06 0.25 3.45
CA GLU A 178 8.75 -0.43 2.20
C GLU A 178 9.34 0.39 1.05
N CYS A 179 10.39 -0.15 0.44
CA CYS A 179 11.10 0.52 -0.65
C CYS A 179 10.23 0.55 -1.91
N THR A 180 10.13 1.73 -2.52
CA THR A 180 9.36 1.94 -3.76
C THR A 180 10.05 1.28 -4.95
N ASP A 181 11.38 1.33 -5.00
CA ASP A 181 12.18 0.59 -5.98
C ASP A 181 12.59 -0.76 -5.38
N PRO A 182 12.23 -1.90 -6.01
CA PRO A 182 12.60 -3.24 -5.53
C PRO A 182 14.12 -3.50 -5.54
N ARG A 183 14.91 -2.67 -6.22
CA ARG A 183 16.38 -2.73 -6.24
C ARG A 183 17.02 -1.97 -5.08
N SER A 184 16.24 -1.13 -4.40
CA SER A 184 16.69 -0.50 -3.16
C SER A 184 16.55 -1.49 -2.01
N ILE A 185 17.64 -1.70 -1.29
CA ILE A 185 17.75 -2.63 -0.17
C ILE A 185 18.26 -1.91 1.07
N GLY A 186 18.14 -2.56 2.22
CA GLY A 186 18.51 -2.01 3.52
C GLY A 186 17.30 -1.60 4.34
N ARG A 187 17.55 -1.35 5.64
CA ARG A 187 16.48 -1.07 6.61
C ARG A 187 15.73 0.22 6.28
N PHE A 188 16.43 1.18 5.68
CA PHE A 188 15.94 2.49 5.31
C PHE A 188 16.01 2.70 3.80
N CYS A 189 16.03 1.64 2.98
CA CYS A 189 16.16 1.71 1.52
C CYS A 189 17.40 2.49 1.05
N GLU A 190 18.47 2.47 1.86
CA GLU A 190 19.63 3.33 1.68
C GLU A 190 20.62 2.82 0.62
N HIS A 191 20.60 1.53 0.33
CA HIS A 191 21.47 0.92 -0.67
C HIS A 191 20.68 0.72 -1.97
N CYS A 192 21.09 1.35 -3.06
CA CYS A 192 20.60 0.99 -4.38
C CYS A 192 21.76 0.94 -5.38
N PRO A 193 22.34 -0.25 -5.64
CA PRO A 193 23.53 -0.39 -6.48
C PRO A 193 23.27 -0.03 -7.94
N THR A 194 22.02 -0.14 -8.40
CA THR A 194 21.61 0.12 -9.79
C THR A 194 20.92 1.47 -10.01
N CYS A 195 20.64 2.22 -8.94
CA CYS A 195 20.07 3.56 -9.03
C CYS A 195 21.15 4.64 -9.23
N HIS A 196 22.38 4.26 -9.55
CA HIS A 196 23.50 5.19 -9.65
C HIS A 196 23.34 6.08 -10.89
N THR A 197 22.61 7.18 -10.74
CA THR A 197 22.52 8.25 -11.75
C THR A 197 23.84 8.98 -11.90
N ALA A 198 24.76 8.91 -10.92
CA ALA A 198 26.05 9.59 -11.02
C ALA A 198 26.90 9.08 -12.21
N CYS A 199 26.78 7.81 -12.63
CA CYS A 199 27.42 7.34 -13.86
C CYS A 199 26.73 7.85 -15.13
N SER A 200 25.41 8.07 -15.10
CA SER A 200 24.67 8.61 -16.25
C SER A 200 24.87 10.12 -16.40
N GLU A 201 25.02 10.83 -15.28
CA GLU A 201 25.20 12.30 -15.25
C GLU A 201 26.68 12.67 -15.46
N ASN A 202 27.63 11.87 -14.96
CA ASN A 202 29.08 12.11 -15.11
C ASN A 202 29.77 11.14 -16.08
N TRP A 203 29.05 10.53 -17.03
CA TRP A 203 29.65 9.67 -18.06
C TRP A 203 30.82 10.38 -18.78
N ASN A 204 30.64 11.68 -19.04
CA ASN A 204 31.65 12.53 -19.69
C ASN A 204 32.94 12.69 -18.87
N CYS A 205 32.87 12.54 -17.54
CA CYS A 205 34.05 12.60 -16.67
C CYS A 205 34.83 11.28 -16.64
N MET A 206 34.25 10.14 -17.04
CA MET A 206 34.99 8.88 -17.14
C MET A 206 36.06 8.92 -18.23
N GLN A 207 35.85 9.74 -19.27
CA GLN A 207 36.83 9.96 -20.34
C GLN A 207 38.14 10.58 -19.82
N CYS A 208 38.06 11.33 -18.72
CA CYS A 208 39.20 11.99 -18.08
C CYS A 208 40.12 11.03 -17.31
N LEU A 209 39.70 9.77 -17.04
CA LEU A 209 40.49 8.78 -16.28
C LEU A 209 41.63 8.15 -17.11
N HIS A 210 41.60 8.28 -18.44
CA HIS A 210 42.63 7.78 -19.36
C HIS A 210 43.28 8.93 -20.16
N PRO A 211 44.22 9.68 -19.55
CA PRO A 211 44.78 10.91 -20.14
C PRO A 211 45.72 10.68 -21.33
N HIS A 212 46.03 9.44 -21.68
CA HIS A 212 47.12 9.12 -22.61
C HIS A 212 46.92 9.58 -24.08
N ASN A 213 45.78 10.16 -24.44
CA ASN A 213 45.52 10.70 -25.79
C ASN A 213 44.62 11.97 -25.81
N LEU A 214 44.55 12.73 -24.71
CA LEU A 214 43.70 13.93 -24.65
C LEU A 214 44.49 15.21 -24.93
N SER A 215 43.87 16.16 -25.64
CA SER A 215 44.47 17.49 -25.85
C SER A 215 44.39 18.33 -24.56
N GLN A 216 45.31 19.30 -24.42
CA GLN A 216 45.45 20.12 -23.22
C GLN A 216 44.14 20.86 -22.85
N ALA A 217 43.38 21.29 -23.85
CA ALA A 217 42.09 21.96 -23.64
C ALA A 217 41.03 21.05 -22.97
N ILE A 218 41.04 19.75 -23.30
CA ILE A 218 40.10 18.79 -22.70
C ILE A 218 40.54 18.46 -21.27
N LEU A 219 41.84 18.44 -20.99
CA LEU A 219 42.37 18.25 -19.64
C LEU A 219 41.97 19.39 -18.70
N ASP A 220 42.04 20.64 -19.17
CA ASP A 220 41.62 21.82 -18.39
C ASP A 220 40.09 21.85 -18.20
N GLN A 221 39.33 21.39 -19.19
CA GLN A 221 37.88 21.23 -19.08
C GLN A 221 37.48 20.12 -18.09
N CYS A 222 38.21 19.00 -18.07
CA CYS A 222 38.05 17.95 -17.06
C CYS A 222 38.33 18.50 -15.65
N LYS A 223 39.39 19.29 -15.50
CA LYS A 223 39.81 19.88 -14.21
C LYS A 223 38.79 20.85 -13.63
N THR A 224 38.06 21.56 -14.49
CA THR A 224 37.02 22.53 -14.09
C THR A 224 35.64 21.89 -13.93
N SER A 225 35.28 20.94 -14.78
CA SER A 225 33.92 20.36 -14.84
C SER A 225 33.73 19.16 -13.90
N CYS A 226 34.81 18.45 -13.55
CA CYS A 226 34.77 17.20 -12.78
C CYS A 226 35.46 17.31 -11.40
N ALA A 227 35.65 18.53 -10.88
CA ALA A 227 36.46 18.83 -9.68
C ALA A 227 35.97 18.19 -8.35
N LEU A 228 34.75 17.67 -8.31
CA LEU A 228 34.17 17.03 -7.11
C LEU A 228 34.58 15.56 -6.89
N MET A 229 35.51 15.04 -7.69
CA MET A 229 35.91 13.62 -7.66
C MET A 229 37.07 13.27 -6.70
N ASP A 230 37.69 14.23 -6.02
CA ASP A 230 39.00 14.01 -5.37
C ASP A 230 38.98 13.63 -3.87
N GLN A 231 37.82 13.47 -3.23
CA GLN A 231 37.80 13.23 -1.77
C GLN A 231 37.05 12.00 -1.24
N HIS A 232 36.38 11.20 -2.08
CA HIS A 232 35.58 10.08 -1.55
C HIS A 232 35.61 8.76 -2.33
N TYR A 233 36.59 8.53 -3.22
CA TYR A 233 36.61 7.32 -4.05
C TYR A 233 37.94 6.54 -4.00
N GLY A 234 38.48 6.33 -2.79
CA GLY A 234 39.57 5.37 -2.57
C GLY A 234 39.12 3.90 -2.56
N HIS A 235 37.81 3.61 -2.57
CA HIS A 235 37.33 2.24 -2.33
C HIS A 235 36.19 1.76 -3.26
N GLN A 236 35.73 2.59 -4.20
CA GLN A 236 34.47 2.34 -4.90
C GLN A 236 34.62 2.35 -6.44
N THR A 237 35.85 2.33 -6.95
CA THR A 237 36.17 2.22 -8.39
C THR A 237 35.96 0.81 -8.96
N SER A 238 35.75 -0.21 -8.11
CA SER A 238 35.55 -1.60 -8.56
C SER A 238 34.12 -1.93 -8.98
N GLU A 239 33.11 -1.13 -8.61
CA GLU A 239 31.71 -1.51 -8.85
C GLU A 239 31.12 -0.95 -10.16
N CYS A 240 31.70 0.10 -10.74
CA CYS A 240 31.25 0.62 -12.05
C CYS A 240 31.77 -0.19 -13.26
N LEU A 241 32.69 -1.13 -13.04
CA LEU A 241 33.24 -2.01 -14.09
C LEU A 241 32.49 -3.34 -14.24
N SER A 242 31.45 -3.56 -13.43
CA SER A 242 30.71 -4.82 -13.46
C SER A 242 29.48 -4.74 -14.36
N SER A 243 29.69 -4.96 -15.67
CA SER A 243 28.85 -5.82 -16.55
C SER A 243 28.85 -5.43 -18.04
N PRO A 244 30.01 -5.52 -18.72
CA PRO A 244 30.01 -6.08 -20.09
C PRO A 244 30.97 -7.27 -20.25
N SER A 245 31.87 -7.50 -19.28
CA SER A 245 32.95 -8.50 -19.41
C SER A 245 32.41 -9.93 -19.35
N TYR A 246 31.51 -10.25 -18.42
CA TYR A 246 30.93 -11.61 -18.30
C TYR A 246 30.10 -12.02 -19.51
N LEU A 247 29.30 -11.10 -20.07
CA LEU A 247 28.55 -11.38 -21.29
C LEU A 247 29.48 -11.61 -22.48
N ARG A 248 30.53 -10.79 -22.63
CA ARG A 248 31.55 -11.01 -23.68
C ARG A 248 32.26 -12.35 -23.51
N ILE A 249 32.68 -12.69 -22.30
CA ILE A 249 33.32 -14.00 -22.01
C ILE A 249 32.35 -15.15 -22.29
N PHE A 250 31.08 -15.03 -21.89
CA PHE A 250 30.05 -16.03 -22.18
C PHE A 250 29.83 -16.23 -23.69
N PHE A 251 29.72 -15.14 -24.47
CA PHE A 251 29.59 -15.23 -25.92
C PHE A 251 30.84 -15.83 -26.58
N ILE A 252 32.04 -15.50 -26.10
CA ILE A 252 33.29 -16.11 -26.61
C ILE A 252 33.29 -17.61 -26.34
N ILE A 253 32.98 -18.04 -25.11
CA ILE A 253 32.91 -19.47 -24.76
C ILE A 253 31.84 -20.17 -25.62
N PHE A 254 30.67 -19.58 -25.77
CA PHE A 254 29.58 -20.14 -26.59
C PHE A 254 30.01 -20.32 -28.05
N ILE A 255 30.62 -19.30 -28.67
CA ILE A 255 31.11 -19.37 -30.05
C ILE A 255 32.19 -20.45 -30.18
N VAL A 256 33.14 -20.53 -29.25
CA VAL A 256 34.21 -21.53 -29.29
C VAL A 256 33.64 -22.96 -29.17
N THR A 257 32.73 -23.20 -28.24
CA THR A 257 32.09 -24.52 -28.08
C THR A 257 31.30 -24.93 -29.32
N PHE A 258 30.58 -24.00 -29.94
CA PHE A 258 29.83 -24.25 -31.17
C PHE A 258 30.76 -24.61 -32.35
N LEU A 259 31.85 -23.86 -32.53
CA LEU A 259 32.85 -24.13 -33.59
C LEU A 259 33.52 -25.48 -33.40
N ILE A 260 33.87 -25.86 -32.17
CA ILE A 260 34.41 -27.20 -31.86
C ILE A 260 33.39 -28.28 -32.22
N GLY A 261 32.10 -28.07 -31.89
CA GLY A 261 31.02 -29.00 -32.26
C GLY A 261 30.91 -29.19 -33.77
N LEU A 262 30.90 -28.10 -34.55
CA LEU A 262 30.87 -28.16 -36.01
C LEU A 262 32.08 -28.90 -36.58
N LEU A 263 33.28 -28.65 -36.04
CA LEU A 263 34.49 -29.35 -36.48
C LEU A 263 34.38 -30.87 -36.26
N LYS A 264 33.85 -31.30 -35.12
CA LYS A 264 33.62 -32.72 -34.83
C LYS A 264 32.63 -33.35 -35.82
N VAL A 265 31.53 -32.65 -36.14
CA VAL A 265 30.55 -33.13 -37.14
C VAL A 265 31.19 -33.26 -38.52
N LEU A 266 32.01 -32.30 -38.93
CA LEU A 266 32.72 -32.36 -40.21
C LEU A 266 33.71 -33.53 -40.27
N ILE A 267 34.47 -33.78 -39.19
CA ILE A 267 35.39 -34.93 -39.10
C ILE A 267 34.61 -36.24 -39.19
N ILE A 268 33.50 -36.38 -38.46
CA ILE A 268 32.66 -37.59 -38.52
C ILE A 268 32.11 -37.78 -39.93
N ARG A 269 31.63 -36.71 -40.58
CA ARG A 269 31.14 -36.76 -41.96
C ARG A 269 32.24 -37.20 -42.93
N GLN A 270 33.46 -36.66 -42.79
CA GLN A 270 34.60 -37.08 -43.61
C GLN A 270 34.97 -38.55 -43.36
N ALA A 271 34.96 -39.01 -42.11
CA ALA A 271 35.21 -40.41 -41.77
C ALA A 271 34.17 -41.34 -42.40
N ILE A 272 32.88 -40.98 -42.37
CA ILE A 272 31.81 -41.75 -43.02
C ILE A 272 31.99 -41.77 -44.55
N LEU A 273 32.35 -40.64 -45.16
CA LEU A 273 32.60 -40.59 -46.61
C LEU A 273 33.82 -41.42 -47.01
N GLN A 274 34.91 -41.37 -46.24
CA GLN A 274 36.07 -42.23 -46.46
C GLN A 274 35.74 -43.71 -46.26
N TRP A 275 34.94 -44.04 -45.24
CA TRP A 275 34.47 -45.40 -45.00
C TRP A 275 33.64 -45.94 -46.17
N ASN A 276 32.71 -45.13 -46.70
CA ASN A 276 31.91 -45.50 -47.86
C ASN A 276 32.76 -45.63 -49.13
N SER A 277 33.75 -44.75 -49.35
CA SER A 277 34.66 -44.85 -50.49
C SER A 277 35.54 -46.10 -50.40
N ASN A 278 36.05 -46.45 -49.22
CA ASN A 278 36.79 -47.69 -48.99
C ASN A 278 35.91 -48.94 -49.18
N LYS A 279 34.63 -48.87 -48.82
CA LYS A 279 33.66 -49.96 -49.08
C LYS A 279 33.38 -50.13 -50.58
N ILE A 280 33.31 -49.04 -51.35
CA ILE A 280 33.15 -49.07 -52.81
C ILE A 280 34.42 -49.61 -53.49
N LYS A 281 35.62 -49.24 -53.00
CA LYS A 281 36.89 -49.76 -53.53
C LYS A 281 37.11 -51.25 -53.20
N SER A 282 36.73 -51.67 -51.99
CA SER A 282 36.65 -53.09 -51.63
C SER A 282 35.64 -53.83 -52.54
N SER A 283 34.61 -53.14 -53.05
CA SER A 283 33.60 -53.70 -53.96
C SER A 283 34.00 -53.93 -55.40
N SER A 284 34.86 -53.08 -55.94
CA SER A 284 35.42 -53.30 -57.26
C SER A 284 36.44 -54.45 -57.30
N ASP A 285 37.12 -54.74 -56.19
CA ASP A 285 38.18 -55.77 -56.14
C ASP A 285 37.65 -57.20 -55.94
N TYR A 286 36.37 -57.42 -55.59
CA TYR A 286 35.77 -58.75 -55.50
C TYR A 286 34.95 -59.21 -56.72
N ARG A 287 34.94 -58.43 -57.82
CA ARG A 287 34.31 -58.88 -59.09
C ARG A 287 35.27 -59.54 -60.09
N VAL A 288 36.49 -59.87 -59.67
CA VAL A 288 37.41 -60.71 -60.45
C VAL A 288 37.81 -61.95 -59.64
N SER A 289 36.96 -62.98 -59.68
CA SER A 289 37.37 -64.39 -59.87
C SER A 289 36.21 -65.38 -59.74
N ALA A 290 36.22 -66.34 -60.65
CA ALA A 290 35.61 -67.68 -60.61
C ALA A 290 34.12 -67.85 -60.95
N SER A 291 33.91 -68.04 -62.26
CA SER A 291 33.04 -69.02 -62.92
C SER A 291 32.60 -70.26 -62.10
N LYS A 292 31.40 -70.76 -62.45
CA LYS A 292 31.11 -72.14 -62.96
C LYS A 292 30.01 -72.92 -62.19
N LYS A 293 28.93 -73.21 -62.94
CA LYS A 293 28.21 -74.50 -63.15
C LYS A 293 26.89 -74.84 -62.42
N VAL A 294 26.12 -75.64 -63.18
CA VAL A 294 24.90 -76.45 -62.93
C VAL A 294 23.61 -75.70 -63.30
N ARG A 295 22.80 -76.10 -64.28
CA ARG A 295 22.48 -77.44 -64.83
C ARG A 295 22.29 -77.40 -66.34
#